data_AF-A0A162MDG8-F1
#
_entry.id   AF-A0A162MDG8-F1
#
_cell.length_a   1.000
_cell.length_b   1.000
_cell.length_c   1.000
_cell.angle_alpha   90.00
_cell.angle_beta   90.00
_cell.angle_gamma   90.00
#
_symmetry.space_group_name_H-M   'P 1'
#
loop_
_entity.id
_entity.type
_entity.pdbx_description
1 polymer ?
#
loop_
_entity_poly.entity_id
_entity_poly.type
_entity_poly.pdbx_seq_one_letter_code
_entity_poly.pdbx_strand_id
1 'polypeptide(L)'
;MPTYRFLEYVLFPPLLFNERKLMRQLEGKTVLITGASSGIGEQLAYLLADTKVHLILVARREEKLVAIKGTIELREAQVSVFPADLRNEEDMEGLLRFLHRLPEGLDIVVSNAGHSIKRSIHRSLDRYHDFTRTMAINYSAPVQLLLSVIPLLEQKQGHIINVSTVNVLLHPLPEWAAYQASKAAFDTWFLSVAQELNITGISTTSMYLPLVRTPMILPTTSYQKLPAMSPQYVARIIGKSLYTHKTTYKPWWLIFGQLASILFRRYLEFSMPRRLRKGRDGSEDL
;
A
#
# COMPACT_ATOMS: atom_id res chain seq x y z
N MET A 1 -11.11 -29.54 0.73
CA MET A 1 -9.80 -29.29 1.37
C MET A 1 -9.08 -28.20 0.60
N PRO A 2 -8.60 -27.10 1.21
CA PRO A 2 -8.04 -25.99 0.45
C PRO A 2 -6.61 -26.32 -0.01
N THR A 3 -6.48 -26.63 -1.29
CA THR A 3 -5.28 -27.07 -2.04
C THR A 3 -4.20 -25.99 -2.20
N TYR A 4 -4.28 -24.88 -1.46
CA TYR A 4 -3.64 -23.62 -1.84
C TYR A 4 -2.24 -23.36 -1.28
N ARG A 5 -1.72 -24.19 -0.35
CA ARG A 5 -0.37 -23.97 0.21
C ARG A 5 0.76 -24.13 -0.81
N PHE A 6 0.68 -25.12 -1.70
CA PHE A 6 1.73 -25.34 -2.71
C PHE A 6 1.75 -24.24 -3.77
N LEU A 7 0.57 -23.86 -4.29
CA LEU A 7 0.46 -22.78 -5.27
C LEU A 7 0.91 -21.43 -4.68
N GLU A 8 0.55 -21.13 -3.43
CA GLU A 8 1.04 -19.92 -2.74
C GLU A 8 2.56 -19.94 -2.55
N TYR A 9 3.18 -21.09 -2.26
CA TYR A 9 4.64 -21.21 -2.16
C TYR A 9 5.34 -20.94 -3.50
N VAL A 10 4.77 -21.44 -4.60
CA VAL A 10 5.28 -21.17 -5.96
C VAL A 10 5.12 -19.69 -6.32
N LEU A 11 3.95 -19.11 -6.05
CA LEU A 11 3.67 -17.70 -6.38
C LEU A 11 4.45 -16.72 -5.49
N PHE A 12 4.69 -17.08 -4.23
CA PHE A 12 5.29 -16.24 -3.18
C PHE A 12 6.43 -16.99 -2.47
N PRO A 13 7.57 -17.19 -3.15
CA PRO A 13 8.67 -17.99 -2.61
C PRO A 13 9.26 -17.36 -1.33
N PRO A 14 9.96 -18.15 -0.48
CA PRO A 14 10.58 -17.64 0.73
C PRO A 14 11.48 -16.42 0.47
N LEU A 15 11.36 -15.42 1.35
CA LEU A 15 12.13 -14.19 1.25
C LEU A 15 13.42 -14.31 2.05
N LEU A 16 14.57 -14.17 1.39
CA LEU A 16 15.84 -13.91 2.09
C LEU A 16 15.77 -12.54 2.77
N PHE A 17 15.69 -12.54 4.10
CA PHE A 17 15.46 -11.36 4.93
C PHE A 17 16.54 -11.30 6.02
N ASN A 18 17.21 -10.16 6.16
CA ASN A 18 18.29 -9.96 7.12
C ASN A 18 17.84 -8.95 8.19
N GLU A 19 17.46 -9.46 9.36
CA GLU A 19 17.01 -8.66 10.50
C GLU A 19 18.10 -7.73 11.04
N ARG A 20 19.34 -8.22 11.15
CA ARG A 20 20.47 -7.39 11.64
C ARG A 20 20.74 -6.21 10.72
N LYS A 21 20.67 -6.40 9.41
CA LYS A 21 20.84 -5.32 8.43
C LYS A 21 19.69 -4.33 8.49
N LEU A 22 18.45 -4.80 8.69
CA LEU A 22 17.30 -3.94 8.92
C LEU A 22 17.47 -3.08 10.18
N MET A 23 17.79 -3.71 11.31
CA MET A 23 17.99 -3.02 12.59
C MET A 23 19.07 -1.94 12.48
N ARG A 24 20.24 -2.27 11.93
CA ARG A 24 21.33 -1.32 11.72
C ARG A 24 20.96 -0.17 10.78
N GLN A 25 20.14 -0.43 9.77
CA GLN A 25 19.73 0.60 8.81
C GLN A 25 18.76 1.61 9.44
N LEU A 26 17.93 1.15 10.37
CA LEU A 26 16.84 1.93 10.97
C LEU A 26 17.15 2.48 12.36
N GLU A 27 18.29 2.13 12.95
CA GLU A 27 18.71 2.64 14.24
C GLU A 27 18.75 4.17 14.24
N GLY A 28 18.01 4.78 15.16
CA GLY A 28 17.87 6.23 15.31
C GLY A 28 17.00 6.92 14.26
N LYS A 29 16.34 6.18 13.35
CA LYS A 29 15.50 6.78 12.30
C LYS A 29 14.06 7.02 12.74
N THR A 30 13.40 7.95 12.05
CA THR A 30 11.96 8.20 12.19
C THR A 30 11.20 7.70 10.95
N VAL A 31 10.20 6.84 11.17
CA VAL A 31 9.41 6.18 10.11
C VAL A 31 7.93 6.52 10.26
N LEU A 32 7.37 7.22 9.27
CA LEU A 32 5.93 7.45 9.14
C LEU A 32 5.26 6.29 8.43
N ILE A 33 4.23 5.69 9.03
CA ILE A 33 3.42 4.62 8.43
C ILE A 33 1.96 5.07 8.38
N THR A 34 1.44 5.31 7.17
CA THR A 34 0.02 5.61 6.97
C THR A 34 -0.80 4.33 6.83
N GLY A 35 -2.03 4.31 7.34
CA GLY A 35 -2.86 3.11 7.36
C GLY A 35 -2.35 2.04 8.33
N ALA A 36 -1.72 2.45 9.43
CA ALA A 36 -1.06 1.56 10.38
C ALA A 36 -2.01 0.71 11.26
N SER A 37 -3.30 1.04 11.34
CA SER A 37 -4.25 0.37 12.26
C SER A 37 -4.76 -1.01 11.81
N SER A 38 -4.32 -1.53 10.66
CA SER A 38 -4.63 -2.90 10.24
C SER A 38 -3.80 -3.39 9.06
N GLY A 39 -3.65 -4.70 8.92
CA GLY A 39 -3.15 -5.32 7.69
C GLY A 39 -1.67 -5.06 7.49
N ILE A 40 -1.26 -4.53 6.33
CA ILE A 40 0.16 -4.38 5.99
C ILE A 40 0.86 -3.40 6.93
N GLY A 41 0.29 -2.21 7.14
CA GLY A 41 0.90 -1.18 8.00
C GLY A 41 1.04 -1.62 9.47
N GLU A 42 0.04 -2.34 9.98
CA GLU A 42 0.07 -2.94 11.33
C GLU A 42 1.19 -3.97 11.46
N GLN A 43 1.27 -4.92 10.53
CA GLN A 43 2.32 -5.95 10.58
C GLN A 43 3.71 -5.37 10.33
N LEU A 44 3.82 -4.27 9.58
CA LEU A 44 5.06 -3.54 9.44
C LEU A 44 5.47 -2.88 10.76
N ALA A 45 4.54 -2.24 11.47
CA ALA A 45 4.82 -1.66 12.77
C ALA A 45 5.31 -2.73 13.77
N TYR A 46 4.65 -3.90 13.81
CA TYR A 46 5.10 -5.02 14.64
C TYR A 46 6.45 -5.59 14.23
N LEU A 47 6.75 -5.68 12.93
CA LEU A 47 8.06 -6.14 12.44
C LEU A 47 9.20 -5.24 12.90
N LEU A 48 8.94 -3.94 13.06
CA LEU A 48 9.94 -2.94 13.44
C LEU A 48 10.08 -2.77 14.96
N ALA A 49 9.31 -3.51 15.77
CA ALA A 49 9.22 -3.29 17.21
C ALA A 49 10.54 -3.56 17.97
N ASP A 50 11.36 -4.49 17.47
CA ASP A 50 12.65 -4.84 18.08
C ASP A 50 13.81 -3.97 17.54
N THR A 51 13.51 -2.89 16.84
CA THR A 51 14.49 -1.96 16.28
C THR A 51 14.43 -0.63 17.02
N LYS A 52 15.58 -0.02 17.32
CA LYS A 52 15.66 1.32 17.92
C LYS A 52 15.26 2.41 16.92
N VAL A 53 13.98 2.46 16.59
CA VAL A 53 13.38 3.34 15.58
C VAL A 53 12.19 4.08 16.21
N HIS A 54 11.94 5.31 15.76
CA HIS A 54 10.72 6.04 16.11
C HIS A 54 9.66 5.82 15.03
N LEU A 55 8.56 5.19 15.38
CA LEU A 55 7.43 4.95 14.49
C LEU A 55 6.34 6.01 14.70
N ILE A 56 5.91 6.65 13.62
CA ILE A 56 4.73 7.51 13.60
C ILE A 56 3.60 6.75 12.91
N LEU A 57 2.61 6.33 13.69
CA LEU A 57 1.51 5.50 13.20
C LEU A 57 0.28 6.35 12.97
N VAL A 58 -0.19 6.38 11.72
CA VAL A 58 -1.33 7.22 11.30
C VAL A 58 -2.46 6.36 10.77
N ALA A 59 -3.66 6.51 11.35
CA ALA A 59 -4.91 5.96 10.84
C ALA A 59 -6.11 6.57 11.60
N ARG A 60 -7.33 6.30 11.13
CA ARG A 60 -8.57 6.81 11.74
C ARG A 60 -8.95 6.21 13.09
N ARG A 61 -8.48 4.99 13.39
CA ARG A 61 -8.90 4.20 14.57
C ARG A 61 -7.86 4.35 15.67
N GLU A 62 -8.04 5.36 16.52
CA GLU A 62 -7.12 5.67 17.62
C GLU A 62 -6.93 4.48 18.56
N GLU A 63 -8.02 3.81 18.93
CA GLU A 63 -8.02 2.68 19.86
C GLU A 63 -7.10 1.55 19.40
N LYS A 64 -7.06 1.30 18.08
CA LYS A 64 -6.16 0.30 17.49
C LYS A 64 -4.72 0.77 17.48
N LEU A 65 -4.48 2.04 17.17
CA LEU A 65 -3.12 2.60 17.15
C LEU A 65 -2.50 2.60 18.55
N VAL A 66 -3.27 2.95 19.58
CA VAL A 66 -2.85 2.91 20.98
C VAL A 66 -2.54 1.47 21.42
N ALA A 67 -3.37 0.49 21.04
CA ALA A 67 -3.09 -0.92 21.34
C ALA A 67 -1.80 -1.42 20.66
N ILE A 68 -1.56 -1.03 19.40
CA ILE A 68 -0.32 -1.34 18.68
C ILE A 68 0.87 -0.69 19.40
N LYS A 69 0.77 0.60 19.72
CA LYS A 69 1.79 1.34 20.50
C LYS A 69 2.15 0.62 21.80
N GLY A 70 1.16 0.27 22.62
CA GLY A 70 1.38 -0.42 23.89
C GLY A 70 2.04 -1.80 23.75
N THR A 71 1.88 -2.46 22.59
CA THR A 71 2.59 -3.72 22.30
C THR A 71 4.03 -3.48 21.87
N ILE A 72 4.27 -2.43 21.09
CA ILE A 72 5.57 -2.12 20.49
C ILE A 72 6.52 -1.51 21.52
N GLU A 73 6.05 -0.58 22.37
CA GLU A 73 6.89 0.11 23.35
C GLU A 73 7.33 -0.77 24.54
N LEU A 74 6.88 -2.04 24.59
CA LEU A 74 7.46 -3.06 25.46
C LEU A 74 8.82 -3.59 24.95
N ARG A 75 9.26 -3.12 23.78
CA ARG A 75 10.50 -3.54 23.08
C ARG A 75 11.40 -2.32 22.88
N GLU A 76 12.08 -2.23 21.73
CA GLU A 76 13.12 -1.21 21.48
C GLU A 76 12.60 0.03 20.72
N ALA A 77 11.49 -0.11 19.98
CA ALA A 77 10.94 0.98 19.18
C ALA A 77 10.10 1.95 20.02
N GLN A 78 10.16 3.24 19.67
CA GLN A 78 9.29 4.28 20.21
C GLN A 78 8.11 4.52 19.27
N VAL A 79 6.95 4.90 19.80
CA VAL A 79 5.76 5.10 18.97
C VAL A 79 5.04 6.41 19.27
N SER A 80 4.85 7.24 18.25
CA SER A 80 3.87 8.32 18.24
C SER A 80 2.64 7.87 17.46
N VAL A 81 1.46 8.08 18.04
CA VAL A 81 0.18 7.81 17.41
C VAL A 81 -0.43 9.13 16.96
N PHE A 82 -0.91 9.17 15.72
CA PHE A 82 -1.65 10.33 15.20
C PHE A 82 -2.97 9.84 14.58
N PRO A 83 -4.10 9.92 15.30
CA PRO A 83 -5.41 9.59 14.77
C PRO A 83 -5.79 10.62 13.71
N ALA A 84 -6.03 10.18 12.47
CA ALA A 84 -6.39 11.07 11.38
C ALA A 84 -7.13 10.34 10.26
N ASP A 85 -8.14 10.99 9.71
CA ASP A 85 -8.63 10.74 8.37
C ASP A 85 -7.87 11.62 7.37
N LEU A 86 -6.96 11.01 6.60
CA LEU A 86 -6.14 11.75 5.64
C LEU A 86 -6.93 12.42 4.50
N ARG A 87 -8.25 12.19 4.42
CA ARG A 87 -9.15 12.89 3.50
C ARG A 87 -9.71 14.19 4.08
N ASN A 88 -9.64 14.36 5.40
CA ASN A 88 -10.05 15.55 6.11
C ASN A 88 -8.89 16.55 6.14
N GLU A 89 -9.20 17.81 5.85
CA GLU A 89 -8.21 18.88 5.73
C GLU A 89 -7.58 19.25 7.07
N GLU A 90 -8.37 19.40 8.13
CA GLU A 90 -7.89 19.73 9.48
C GLU A 90 -6.99 18.63 10.05
N ASP A 91 -7.37 17.37 9.86
CA ASP A 91 -6.57 16.21 10.25
C ASP A 91 -5.23 16.17 9.50
N MET A 92 -5.26 16.42 8.19
CA MET A 92 -4.04 16.47 7.37
C MET A 92 -3.14 17.61 7.81
N GLU A 93 -3.67 18.83 7.98
CA GLU A 93 -2.88 19.96 8.47
C GLU A 93 -2.31 19.71 9.87
N GLY A 94 -3.09 19.10 10.76
CA GLY A 94 -2.63 18.69 12.08
C GLY A 94 -1.44 17.74 12.00
N LEU A 95 -1.54 16.73 11.14
CA LEU A 95 -0.46 15.79 10.89
C LEU A 95 0.77 16.50 10.33
N LEU A 96 0.61 17.38 9.34
CA LEU A 96 1.73 18.12 8.75
C LEU A 96 2.42 19.00 9.79
N ARG A 97 1.67 19.76 10.60
CA ARG A 97 2.23 20.55 11.72
C ARG A 97 2.98 19.68 12.73
N PHE A 98 2.48 18.49 13.02
CA PHE A 98 3.16 17.52 13.89
C PHE A 98 4.48 17.05 13.27
N LEU A 99 4.48 16.66 11.99
CA LEU A 99 5.69 16.17 11.30
C LEU A 99 6.77 17.25 11.17
N HIS A 100 6.40 18.51 10.89
CA HIS A 100 7.34 19.64 10.81
C HIS A 100 7.94 20.04 12.16
N ARG A 101 7.39 19.56 13.28
CA ARG A 101 7.89 19.81 14.64
C ARG A 101 8.71 18.65 15.21
N LEU A 102 8.97 17.60 14.43
CA LEU A 102 9.77 16.47 14.87
C LEU A 102 11.22 16.92 15.11
N PRO A 103 11.77 16.78 16.33
CA PRO A 103 13.12 17.24 16.63
C PRO A 103 14.18 16.49 15.83
N GLU A 104 13.98 15.17 15.67
CA GLU A 104 14.89 14.31 14.92
C GLU A 104 14.62 14.31 13.41
N GLY A 105 13.64 15.07 12.92
CA GLY A 105 13.18 15.07 11.53
C GLY A 105 12.46 13.78 11.12
N LEU A 106 12.37 13.55 9.81
CA LEU A 106 11.68 12.41 9.20
C LEU A 106 12.59 11.72 8.18
N ASP A 107 12.89 10.43 8.40
CA ASP A 107 13.75 9.66 7.50
C ASP A 107 12.94 8.91 6.43
N ILE A 108 11.80 8.33 6.81
CA ILE A 108 11.12 7.34 5.97
C ILE A 108 9.61 7.58 5.96
N VAL A 109 9.00 7.51 4.78
CA VAL A 109 7.53 7.51 4.62
C VAL A 109 7.09 6.22 3.95
N VAL A 110 6.26 5.44 4.64
CA VAL A 110 5.54 4.30 4.08
C VAL A 110 4.11 4.72 3.78
N SER A 111 3.89 5.14 2.53
CA SER A 111 2.57 5.50 1.99
C SER A 111 1.76 4.23 1.74
N ASN A 112 1.00 3.82 2.76
CA ASN A 112 0.25 2.56 2.77
C ASN A 112 -1.27 2.75 2.94
N ALA A 113 -1.73 3.88 3.47
CA ALA A 113 -3.16 4.17 3.57
C ALA A 113 -3.84 4.05 2.21
N GLY A 114 -5.02 3.45 2.21
CA GLY A 114 -5.80 3.31 1.00
C GLY A 114 -7.16 2.68 1.21
N HIS A 115 -7.99 2.81 0.18
CA HIS A 115 -9.33 2.23 0.14
C HIS A 115 -9.57 1.59 -1.21
N SER A 116 -10.32 0.48 -1.20
CA SER A 116 -10.61 -0.30 -2.41
C SER A 116 -12.11 -0.51 -2.53
N ILE A 117 -12.65 -0.22 -3.72
CA ILE A 117 -14.06 -0.34 -4.04
C ILE A 117 -14.20 -1.27 -5.25
N LYS A 118 -14.88 -2.40 -5.03
CA LYS A 118 -15.37 -3.28 -6.08
C LYS A 118 -16.83 -2.98 -6.36
N ARG A 119 -17.12 -2.39 -7.51
CA ARG A 119 -18.48 -2.07 -7.92
C ARG A 119 -18.59 -1.98 -9.44
N SER A 120 -19.58 -2.66 -10.01
CA SER A 120 -19.87 -2.56 -11.44
C SER A 120 -20.29 -1.14 -11.83
N ILE A 121 -20.06 -0.75 -13.09
CA ILE A 121 -20.38 0.60 -13.55
C ILE A 121 -21.87 0.92 -13.44
N HIS A 122 -22.75 -0.04 -13.75
CA HIS A 122 -24.21 0.11 -13.59
C HIS A 122 -24.64 0.37 -12.14
N ARG A 123 -23.95 -0.23 -11.16
CA ARG A 123 -24.20 0.02 -9.73
C ARG A 123 -23.55 1.31 -9.21
N SER A 124 -22.83 2.04 -10.07
CA SER A 124 -22.05 3.22 -9.69
C SER A 124 -22.61 4.53 -10.26
N LEU A 125 -23.70 4.48 -11.03
CA LEU A 125 -24.24 5.62 -11.77
C LEU A 125 -24.65 6.80 -10.88
N ASP A 126 -25.16 6.52 -9.68
CA ASP A 126 -25.55 7.49 -8.64
C ASP A 126 -24.51 7.62 -7.51
N ARG A 127 -23.33 7.01 -7.67
CA ARG A 127 -22.31 6.90 -6.63
C ARG A 127 -21.00 7.57 -7.01
N TYR A 128 -21.06 8.77 -7.60
CA TYR A 128 -19.85 9.53 -7.92
C TYR A 128 -18.94 9.73 -6.69
N HIS A 129 -19.53 9.82 -5.49
CA HIS A 129 -18.82 9.89 -4.21
C HIS A 129 -17.88 8.69 -3.94
N ASP A 130 -18.11 7.51 -4.55
CA ASP A 130 -17.19 6.37 -4.48
C ASP A 130 -15.86 6.68 -5.20
N PHE A 131 -15.90 7.44 -6.29
CA PHE A 131 -14.71 7.86 -7.04
C PHE A 131 -13.96 8.97 -6.31
N THR A 132 -14.67 10.01 -5.85
CA THR A 132 -14.04 11.14 -5.16
C THR A 132 -13.36 10.70 -3.86
N ARG A 133 -14.02 9.89 -3.03
CA ARG A 133 -13.43 9.45 -1.75
C ARG A 133 -12.25 8.49 -1.95
N THR A 134 -12.29 7.68 -3.00
CA THR A 134 -11.21 6.75 -3.35
C THR A 134 -10.01 7.51 -3.90
N MET A 135 -10.24 8.52 -4.74
CA MET A 135 -9.19 9.41 -5.22
C MET A 135 -8.59 10.23 -4.08
N ALA A 136 -9.42 10.76 -3.17
CA ALA A 136 -8.96 11.53 -2.02
C ALA A 136 -7.95 10.74 -1.17
N ILE A 137 -8.24 9.48 -0.83
CA ILE A 137 -7.34 8.68 0.02
C ILE A 137 -6.16 8.03 -0.72
N ASN A 138 -6.34 7.59 -1.97
CA ASN A 138 -5.30 6.85 -2.69
C ASN A 138 -4.38 7.76 -3.52
N TYR A 139 -4.77 9.02 -3.78
CA TYR A 139 -4.02 9.96 -4.61
C TYR A 139 -3.82 11.32 -3.92
N SER A 140 -4.89 12.09 -3.66
CA SER A 140 -4.74 13.47 -3.19
C SER A 140 -4.02 13.54 -1.84
N ALA A 141 -4.43 12.71 -0.89
CA ALA A 141 -3.85 12.63 0.44
C ALA A 141 -2.33 12.30 0.43
N PRO A 142 -1.87 11.21 -0.24
CA PRO A 142 -0.44 10.94 -0.28
C PRO A 142 0.35 11.98 -1.09
N VAL A 143 -0.22 12.59 -2.13
CA VAL A 143 0.43 13.70 -2.84
C VAL A 143 0.64 14.90 -1.91
N GLN A 144 -0.42 15.35 -1.22
CA GLN A 144 -0.35 16.47 -0.29
C GLN A 144 0.65 16.20 0.85
N LEU A 145 0.60 15.00 1.43
CA LEU A 145 1.52 14.58 2.47
C LEU A 145 2.96 14.65 1.98
N LEU A 146 3.26 14.02 0.83
CA LEU A 146 4.63 13.95 0.30
C LEU A 146 5.16 15.33 -0.10
N LEU A 147 4.36 16.17 -0.77
CA LEU A 147 4.76 17.54 -1.11
C LEU A 147 5.19 18.34 0.13
N SER A 148 4.54 18.13 1.27
CA SER A 148 4.89 18.83 2.51
C SER A 148 6.15 18.30 3.18
N VAL A 149 6.42 16.99 3.11
CA VAL A 149 7.52 16.36 3.86
C VAL A 149 8.77 16.08 3.04
N ILE A 150 8.75 16.27 1.72
CA ILE A 150 9.95 16.16 0.86
C ILE A 150 11.13 16.94 1.43
N PRO A 151 11.01 18.23 1.82
CA PRO A 151 12.15 18.96 2.39
C PRO A 151 12.74 18.32 3.67
N LEU A 152 11.90 17.69 4.49
CA LEU A 152 12.35 16.98 5.70
C LEU A 152 13.14 15.70 5.32
N LEU A 153 12.66 14.99 4.30
CA LEU A 153 13.30 13.78 3.79
C LEU A 153 14.63 14.09 3.09
N GLU A 154 14.74 15.21 2.37
CA GLU A 154 15.99 15.62 1.71
C GLU A 154 17.11 15.84 2.72
N GLN A 155 16.80 16.50 3.85
CA GLN A 155 17.76 16.71 4.96
C GLN A 155 18.29 15.40 5.55
N LYS A 156 17.54 14.31 5.43
CA LYS A 156 17.86 12.99 5.98
C LYS A 156 18.33 11.97 4.94
N GLN A 157 18.42 12.36 3.66
CA GLN A 157 18.60 11.41 2.54
C GLN A 157 17.61 10.24 2.66
N GLY A 158 16.34 10.61 2.82
CA GLY A 158 15.27 9.74 3.28
C GLY A 158 14.84 8.67 2.25
N HIS A 159 13.76 7.97 2.59
CA HIS A 159 13.19 6.92 1.73
C HIS A 159 11.66 6.97 1.71
N ILE A 160 11.08 7.04 0.52
CA ILE A 160 9.63 6.91 0.33
C ILE A 160 9.30 5.53 -0.23
N ILE A 161 8.39 4.82 0.44
CA ILE A 161 7.83 3.55 0.00
C ILE A 161 6.35 3.74 -0.33
N ASN A 162 5.99 3.55 -1.59
CA ASN A 162 4.60 3.53 -2.05
C ASN A 162 4.05 2.09 -2.07
N VAL A 163 3.00 1.82 -1.31
CA VAL A 163 2.26 0.55 -1.37
C VAL A 163 1.21 0.61 -2.49
N SER A 164 1.60 0.07 -3.63
CA SER A 164 0.83 0.00 -4.87
C SER A 164 0.27 -1.42 -5.10
N THR A 165 -0.29 -1.65 -6.28
CA THR A 165 -0.91 -2.94 -6.66
C THR A 165 -0.45 -3.37 -8.03
N VAL A 166 -0.29 -4.68 -8.26
CA VAL A 166 0.00 -5.23 -9.61
C VAL A 166 -1.02 -4.79 -10.67
N ASN A 167 -2.24 -4.44 -10.25
CA ASN A 167 -3.33 -4.02 -11.12
C ASN A 167 -3.09 -2.70 -11.87
N VAL A 168 -2.09 -1.89 -11.47
CA VAL A 168 -1.71 -0.69 -12.24
C VAL A 168 -0.76 -1.03 -13.40
N LEU A 169 -0.15 -2.21 -13.37
CA LEU A 169 0.80 -2.70 -14.38
C LEU A 169 0.17 -3.71 -15.35
N LEU A 170 -1.10 -4.05 -15.14
CA LEU A 170 -1.86 -5.05 -15.90
C LEU A 170 -3.06 -4.38 -16.55
N HIS A 171 -3.71 -5.10 -17.48
CA HIS A 171 -4.96 -4.64 -18.08
C HIS A 171 -6.02 -4.34 -17.00
N PRO A 172 -6.73 -3.19 -17.08
CA PRO A 172 -7.78 -2.85 -16.14
C PRO A 172 -8.85 -3.95 -16.03
N LEU A 173 -9.29 -4.21 -14.81
CA LEU A 173 -10.29 -5.22 -14.51
C LEU A 173 -11.66 -4.54 -14.36
N PRO A 174 -12.73 -5.15 -14.89
CA PRO A 174 -14.08 -4.69 -14.62
C PRO A 174 -14.36 -4.60 -13.12
N GLU A 175 -15.31 -3.75 -12.76
CA GLU A 175 -15.76 -3.51 -11.38
C GLU A 175 -14.75 -2.81 -10.45
N TRP A 176 -13.53 -2.51 -10.93
CA TRP A 176 -12.51 -1.85 -10.12
C TRP A 176 -12.19 -0.42 -10.58
N ALA A 177 -13.08 0.20 -11.35
CA ALA A 177 -12.85 1.49 -12.00
C ALA A 177 -12.36 2.58 -11.03
N ALA A 178 -13.07 2.81 -9.92
CA ALA A 178 -12.67 3.81 -8.91
C ALA A 178 -11.31 3.50 -8.27
N TYR A 179 -11.07 2.24 -7.91
CA TYR A 179 -9.84 1.82 -7.26
C TYR A 179 -8.64 1.87 -8.21
N GLN A 180 -8.73 1.25 -9.38
CA GLN A 180 -7.64 1.21 -10.35
C GLN A 180 -7.30 2.60 -10.88
N ALA A 181 -8.30 3.45 -11.17
CA ALA A 181 -8.03 4.82 -11.58
C ALA A 181 -7.23 5.59 -10.52
N SER A 182 -7.63 5.49 -9.24
CA SER A 182 -6.93 6.18 -8.15
C SER A 182 -5.51 5.68 -7.91
N LYS A 183 -5.28 4.36 -7.94
CA LYS A 183 -3.95 3.80 -7.76
C LYS A 183 -3.06 4.07 -8.97
N ALA A 184 -3.60 4.03 -10.19
CA ALA A 184 -2.85 4.38 -11.40
C ALA A 184 -2.46 5.86 -11.43
N ALA A 185 -3.34 6.76 -10.99
CA ALA A 185 -3.03 8.19 -10.87
C ALA A 185 -1.85 8.42 -9.93
N PHE A 186 -1.87 7.82 -8.73
CA PHE A 186 -0.76 7.96 -7.78
C PHE A 186 0.52 7.25 -8.23
N ASP A 187 0.42 6.08 -8.86
CA ASP A 187 1.58 5.37 -9.40
C ASP A 187 2.29 6.20 -10.47
N THR A 188 1.52 6.81 -11.38
CA THR A 188 2.05 7.69 -12.42
C THR A 188 2.70 8.93 -11.83
N TRP A 189 2.03 9.59 -10.89
CA TRP A 189 2.61 10.74 -10.19
C TRP A 189 3.91 10.37 -9.47
N PHE A 190 3.91 9.26 -8.73
CA PHE A 190 5.06 8.81 -7.96
C PHE A 190 6.25 8.45 -8.86
N LEU A 191 6.02 7.77 -9.98
CA LEU A 191 7.06 7.47 -10.97
C LEU A 191 7.65 8.73 -11.62
N SER A 192 6.82 9.76 -11.83
CA SER A 192 7.28 11.05 -12.35
C SER A 192 8.22 11.75 -11.36
N VAL A 193 7.77 11.95 -10.11
CA VAL A 193 8.56 12.67 -9.11
C VAL A 193 9.74 11.87 -8.59
N ALA A 194 9.71 10.53 -8.66
CA ALA A 194 10.79 9.69 -8.16
C ALA A 194 12.15 10.01 -8.79
N GLN A 195 12.18 10.41 -10.07
CA GLN A 195 13.44 10.78 -10.73
C GLN A 195 14.02 12.07 -10.14
N GLU A 196 13.17 13.06 -9.88
CA GLU A 196 13.56 14.32 -9.24
C GLU A 196 14.05 14.09 -7.81
N LEU A 197 13.31 13.28 -7.04
CA LEU A 197 13.64 12.94 -5.65
C LEU A 197 14.94 12.14 -5.51
N ASN A 198 15.22 11.23 -6.43
CA ASN A 198 16.45 10.45 -6.40
C ASN A 198 17.70 11.34 -6.61
N ILE A 199 17.57 12.44 -7.37
CA ILE A 199 18.67 13.40 -7.56
C ILE A 199 18.94 14.20 -6.28
N THR A 200 17.91 14.45 -5.46
CA THR A 200 18.06 15.12 -4.16
C THR A 200 18.42 14.17 -3.01
N GLY A 201 18.72 12.90 -3.32
CA GLY A 201 19.17 11.89 -2.36
C GLY A 201 18.06 11.13 -1.64
N ILE A 202 16.79 11.38 -1.97
CA ILE A 202 15.66 10.61 -1.44
C ILE A 202 15.52 9.33 -2.26
N SER A 203 15.65 8.17 -1.61
CA SER A 203 15.32 6.89 -2.23
C SER A 203 13.82 6.75 -2.43
N THR A 204 13.41 6.08 -3.49
CA THR A 204 12.00 5.80 -3.79
C THR A 204 11.77 4.32 -4.08
N THR A 205 10.71 3.72 -3.54
CA THR A 205 10.34 2.32 -3.81
C THR A 205 8.84 2.17 -4.08
N SER A 206 8.49 1.56 -5.20
CA SER A 206 7.11 1.12 -5.49
C SER A 206 6.92 -0.37 -5.19
N MET A 207 5.91 -0.69 -4.39
CA MET A 207 5.54 -2.07 -4.05
C MET A 207 4.32 -2.50 -4.87
N TYR A 208 4.53 -3.26 -5.94
CA TYR A 208 3.42 -3.76 -6.76
C TYR A 208 2.90 -5.08 -6.18
N LEU A 209 2.00 -4.99 -5.21
CA LEU A 209 1.51 -6.14 -4.49
C LEU A 209 0.31 -6.82 -5.18
N PRO A 210 0.25 -8.16 -5.20
CA PRO A 210 -0.96 -8.90 -5.57
C PRO A 210 -1.95 -8.90 -4.39
N LEU A 211 -2.91 -9.81 -4.39
CA LEU A 211 -3.84 -9.94 -3.27
C LEU A 211 -3.09 -10.20 -1.96
N VAL A 212 -3.48 -9.47 -0.91
CA VAL A 212 -2.96 -9.62 0.46
C VAL A 212 -4.13 -9.82 1.40
N ARG A 213 -4.04 -10.84 2.27
CA ARG A 213 -5.10 -11.23 3.22
C ARG A 213 -5.27 -10.19 4.33
N THR A 214 -5.90 -9.06 4.01
CA THR A 214 -6.19 -7.94 4.90
C THR A 214 -7.69 -7.68 4.99
N PRO A 215 -8.17 -6.89 5.97
CA PRO A 215 -9.57 -6.48 6.04
C PRO A 215 -10.09 -5.82 4.75
N MET A 216 -9.21 -5.19 3.94
CA MET A 216 -9.58 -4.55 2.68
C MET A 216 -10.19 -5.51 1.65
N ILE A 217 -9.72 -6.77 1.59
CA ILE A 217 -10.20 -7.72 0.58
C ILE A 217 -11.39 -8.57 1.05
N LEU A 218 -11.70 -8.56 2.36
CA LEU A 218 -12.75 -9.39 2.95
C LEU A 218 -14.15 -9.19 2.32
N PRO A 219 -14.58 -7.96 1.97
CA PRO A 219 -15.89 -7.75 1.34
C PRO A 219 -16.03 -8.41 -0.04
N THR A 220 -14.92 -8.74 -0.70
CA THR A 220 -14.94 -9.41 -2.01
C THR A 220 -14.87 -10.92 -1.83
N THR A 221 -16.03 -11.56 -1.69
CA THR A 221 -16.14 -13.02 -1.44
C THR A 221 -15.41 -13.87 -2.48
N SER A 222 -15.37 -13.44 -3.75
CA SER A 222 -14.64 -14.12 -4.82
C SER A 222 -13.13 -14.26 -4.55
N TYR A 223 -12.55 -13.44 -3.67
CA TYR A 223 -11.12 -13.47 -3.34
C TYR A 223 -10.75 -14.47 -2.24
N GLN A 224 -11.72 -15.01 -1.50
CA GLN A 224 -11.44 -15.95 -0.40
C GLN A 224 -10.72 -17.22 -0.86
N LYS A 225 -10.98 -17.65 -2.10
CA LYS A 225 -10.41 -18.85 -2.72
C LYS A 225 -9.17 -18.60 -3.57
N LEU A 226 -8.78 -17.34 -3.77
CA LEU A 226 -7.61 -17.01 -4.58
C LEU A 226 -6.33 -17.03 -3.72
N PRO A 227 -5.17 -17.37 -4.32
CA PRO A 227 -3.88 -17.22 -3.66
C PRO A 227 -3.65 -15.77 -3.24
N ALA A 228 -3.28 -15.55 -1.99
CA ALA A 228 -3.03 -14.22 -1.45
C ALA A 228 -1.90 -14.24 -0.43
N MET A 229 -1.03 -13.23 -0.47
CA MET A 229 0.06 -13.08 0.49
C MET A 229 -0.49 -12.83 1.90
N SER A 230 0.24 -13.27 2.92
CA SER A 230 -0.02 -12.83 4.29
C SER A 230 0.49 -11.40 4.49
N PRO A 231 -0.16 -10.57 5.34
CA PRO A 231 0.34 -9.23 5.65
C PRO A 231 1.74 -9.25 6.30
N GLN A 232 2.07 -10.29 7.07
CA GLN A 232 3.41 -10.48 7.66
C GLN A 232 4.50 -10.69 6.60
N TYR A 233 4.19 -11.48 5.58
CA TYR A 233 5.12 -11.69 4.47
C TYR A 233 5.36 -10.39 3.70
N VAL A 234 4.30 -9.62 3.46
CA VAL A 234 4.41 -8.28 2.84
C VAL A 234 5.19 -7.31 3.71
N ALA A 235 4.98 -7.30 5.03
CA ALA A 235 5.76 -6.50 5.96
C ALA A 235 7.26 -6.81 5.84
N ARG A 236 7.65 -8.09 5.69
CA ARG A 236 9.06 -8.47 5.45
C ARG A 236 9.58 -8.02 4.09
N ILE A 237 8.74 -7.99 3.04
CA ILE A 237 9.13 -7.42 1.74
C ILE A 237 9.42 -5.92 1.90
N ILE A 238 8.56 -5.19 2.60
CA ILE A 238 8.77 -3.76 2.90
C ILE A 238 10.00 -3.57 3.79
N GLY A 239 10.17 -4.38 4.83
CA GLY A 239 11.39 -4.38 5.65
C GLY A 239 12.65 -4.63 4.82
N LYS A 240 12.58 -5.51 3.80
CA LYS A 240 13.70 -5.73 2.89
C LYS A 240 14.02 -4.50 2.04
N SER A 241 13.03 -3.76 1.55
CA SER A 241 13.32 -2.53 0.79
C SER A 241 13.97 -1.46 1.66
N LEU A 242 13.62 -1.38 2.95
CA LEU A 242 14.19 -0.38 3.86
C LEU A 242 15.72 -0.44 3.97
N TYR A 243 16.35 -1.60 3.80
CA TYR A 243 17.83 -1.74 3.81
C TYR A 243 18.48 -2.07 2.48
N THR A 244 17.68 -2.28 1.43
CA THR A 244 18.20 -2.53 0.07
C THR A 244 17.97 -1.35 -0.87
N HIS A 245 17.06 -0.44 -0.54
CA HIS A 245 16.67 0.71 -1.35
C HIS A 245 16.30 0.31 -2.80
N LYS A 246 15.82 -0.93 -2.99
CA LYS A 246 15.37 -1.39 -4.31
C LYS A 246 14.21 -0.51 -4.76
N THR A 247 14.32 0.05 -5.96
CA THR A 247 13.32 0.98 -6.50
C THR A 247 11.96 0.35 -6.72
N THR A 248 11.90 -0.98 -6.85
CA THR A 248 10.65 -1.65 -7.11
C THR A 248 10.62 -3.09 -6.58
N TYR A 249 9.47 -3.49 -6.05
CA TYR A 249 9.10 -4.89 -5.84
C TYR A 249 7.99 -5.30 -6.81
N LYS A 250 8.20 -6.42 -7.51
CA LYS A 250 7.20 -7.08 -8.37
C LYS A 250 7.27 -8.60 -8.11
N PRO A 251 6.13 -9.30 -8.00
CA PRO A 251 6.13 -10.76 -8.02
C PRO A 251 6.78 -11.28 -9.31
N TRP A 252 7.52 -12.37 -9.24
CA TRP A 252 8.26 -12.93 -10.39
C TRP A 252 7.35 -13.27 -11.58
N TRP A 253 6.11 -13.70 -11.29
CA TRP A 253 5.13 -14.08 -12.31
C TRP A 253 4.52 -12.88 -13.03
N LEU A 254 4.72 -11.65 -12.54
CA LEU A 254 4.11 -10.46 -13.10
C LEU A 254 4.56 -10.21 -14.54
N ILE A 255 5.80 -10.56 -14.88
CA ILE A 255 6.33 -10.40 -16.25
C ILE A 255 5.50 -11.18 -17.28
N PHE A 256 5.06 -12.40 -16.94
CA PHE A 256 4.20 -13.20 -17.79
C PHE A 256 2.79 -12.60 -17.90
N GLY A 257 2.27 -12.05 -16.79
CA GLY A 257 1.00 -11.33 -16.79
C GLY A 257 1.02 -10.09 -17.70
N GLN A 258 2.13 -9.33 -17.69
CA GLN A 258 2.31 -8.16 -18.55
C GLN A 258 2.39 -8.57 -20.02
N LEU A 259 3.19 -9.58 -20.36
CA LEU A 259 3.27 -10.11 -21.72
C LEU A 259 1.91 -10.60 -22.22
N ALA A 260 1.19 -11.36 -21.39
CA ALA A 260 -0.15 -11.81 -21.73
C ALA A 260 -1.13 -10.64 -21.92
N SER A 261 -1.03 -9.60 -21.10
CA SER A 261 -1.90 -8.42 -21.23
C SER A 261 -1.70 -7.66 -22.54
N ILE A 262 -0.49 -7.67 -23.10
CA ILE A 262 -0.17 -7.07 -24.40
C ILE A 262 -0.68 -7.97 -25.53
N LEU A 263 -0.32 -9.26 -25.50
CA LEU A 263 -0.63 -10.23 -26.57
C LEU A 263 -2.12 -10.51 -26.69
N PHE A 264 -2.83 -10.60 -25.57
CA PHE A 264 -4.25 -10.97 -25.53
C PHE A 264 -5.18 -9.76 -25.34
N ARG A 265 -4.69 -8.52 -25.45
CA ARG A 265 -5.50 -7.31 -25.22
C ARG A 265 -6.81 -7.31 -26.01
N ARG A 266 -6.73 -7.47 -27.35
CA ARG A 266 -7.92 -7.50 -28.22
C ARG A 266 -8.87 -8.64 -27.88
N TYR A 267 -8.32 -9.80 -27.48
CA TYR A 267 -9.13 -10.94 -27.05
C TYR A 267 -9.84 -10.67 -25.73
N LEU A 268 -9.16 -10.06 -24.76
CA LEU A 268 -9.75 -9.67 -23.47
C LEU A 268 -10.86 -8.63 -23.67
N GLU A 269 -10.62 -7.60 -24.48
CA GLU A 269 -11.61 -6.57 -24.82
C GLU A 269 -12.86 -7.18 -25.49
N PHE A 270 -12.70 -8.21 -26.32
CA PHE A 270 -13.82 -8.88 -26.99
C PHE A 270 -14.56 -9.91 -26.11
N SER A 271 -13.82 -10.64 -25.26
CA SER A 271 -14.37 -11.75 -24.45
C SER A 271 -14.98 -11.29 -23.12
N MET A 272 -14.43 -10.23 -22.51
CA MET A 272 -14.90 -9.68 -21.23
C MET A 272 -16.39 -9.28 -21.26
N PRO A 273 -16.89 -8.51 -22.25
CA PRO A 273 -18.30 -8.14 -22.31
C PRO A 273 -19.22 -9.36 -22.39
N ARG A 274 -18.82 -10.40 -23.15
CA ARG A 274 -19.60 -11.65 -23.29
C ARG A 274 -19.67 -12.42 -21.98
N ARG A 275 -18.58 -12.48 -21.21
CA ARG A 275 -18.55 -13.12 -19.89
C ARG A 275 -19.37 -12.35 -18.85
N LEU A 276 -19.26 -11.02 -18.85
CA LEU A 276 -20.04 -10.16 -17.95
C LEU A 276 -21.54 -10.24 -18.24
N ARG A 277 -21.95 -10.33 -19.52
CA ARG A 277 -23.36 -10.54 -19.90
C ARG A 277 -23.91 -11.87 -19.39
N LYS A 278 -23.18 -12.98 -19.57
CA LYS A 278 -23.58 -14.29 -19.03
C LYS A 278 -23.67 -14.29 -17.49
N GLY A 279 -22.81 -13.54 -16.80
CA GLY A 279 -22.85 -13.40 -15.35
C GLY A 279 -24.03 -12.55 -14.86
N ARG A 280 -24.49 -11.59 -15.68
CA ARG A 280 -25.68 -10.76 -15.39
C ARG A 280 -26.96 -11.59 -15.46
N ASP A 281 -27.12 -12.37 -16.54
CA ASP A 281 -28.30 -13.22 -16.78
C ASP A 281 -28.44 -14.35 -15.74
N GLY A 282 -27.36 -14.75 -15.06
CA GLY A 282 -27.38 -15.77 -13.99
C GLY A 282 -27.53 -15.22 -12.57
N SER A 283 -27.71 -13.91 -12.41
CA SER A 283 -27.78 -13.22 -11.11
C SER A 283 -29.11 -12.52 -10.84
N GLU A 284 -30.11 -12.72 -11.70
CA GLU A 284 -31.48 -12.19 -11.51
C GLU A 284 -32.33 -13.04 -10.54
N ASP A 285 -31.81 -14.15 -10.00
CA ASP A 285 -32.53 -15.10 -9.12
C ASP A 285 -32.03 -15.15 -7.66
N LEU A 286 -31.33 -14.14 -7.12
CA LEU A 286 -30.97 -14.05 -5.69
C LEU A 286 -30.96 -12.62 -5.13
#